data_AF-A0A8T4BRP6-F1
#
_entry.id   AF-A0A8T4BRP6-F1
#
_cell.length_a   1.000
_cell.length_b   1.000
_cell.length_c   1.000
_cell.angle_alpha   90.00
_cell.angle_beta   90.00
_cell.angle_gamma   90.00
#
_symmetry.space_group_name_H-M   'P 1'
#
loop_
_entity.id
_entity.type
_entity.pdbx_description
1 polymer ?
#
loop_
_entity_poly.entity_id
_entity_poly.type
_entity_poly.pdbx_seq_one_letter_code
_entity_poly.pdbx_strand_id
1 'polypeptide(L)'
;MTLTKKSEGIYTDDSKIQILNKIDAIIFDCDGVLIDITKSYDLAIIQTTQYVLENLAKIDSSIDVDFKIIDGFKSTGGFNDEVDLT
;
A
#
# COMPACT_ATOMS: atom_id res chain seq x y z
N MET A 1 5.76 1.86 24.87
CA MET A 1 6.87 2.33 24.01
C MET A 1 6.69 3.83 23.86
N THR A 2 7.64 4.63 24.30
CA THR A 2 7.53 6.09 24.26
C THR A 2 8.50 6.60 23.22
N LEU A 3 7.97 7.16 22.13
CA LEU A 3 8.77 7.73 21.06
C LEU A 3 9.21 9.16 21.44
N THR A 4 10.49 9.45 21.26
CA THR A 4 11.06 10.79 21.43
C THR A 4 11.09 11.50 20.08
N LYS A 5 10.48 12.69 19.98
CA LYS A 5 10.61 13.53 18.77
C LYS A 5 12.02 14.10 18.66
N LYS A 6 12.69 13.90 17.52
CA LYS A 6 14.04 14.44 17.25
C LYS A 6 14.00 15.64 16.30
N SER A 7 13.09 15.61 15.34
CA SER A 7 12.77 16.74 14.46
C SER A 7 11.33 16.60 13.96
N GLU A 8 10.88 17.50 13.10
CA GLU A 8 9.58 17.36 12.45
C GLU A 8 9.52 16.07 11.62
N GLY A 9 8.49 15.25 11.86
CA GLY A 9 8.32 13.95 11.22
C GLY A 9 9.27 12.84 11.70
N ILE A 10 10.25 13.12 12.55
CA ILE A 10 11.26 12.13 12.99
C ILE A 10 11.10 11.83 14.48
N TYR A 11 10.85 10.55 14.76
CA TYR A 11 10.64 10.01 16.10
C TYR A 11 11.51 8.78 16.31
N THR A 12 12.10 8.64 17.50
CA THR A 12 12.97 7.51 17.84
C THR A 12 12.55 6.86 19.15
N ASP A 13 12.62 5.53 19.23
CA ASP A 13 12.66 4.83 20.52
C ASP A 13 14.11 4.75 20.98
N ASP A 14 14.50 5.67 21.86
CA ASP A 14 15.89 5.77 22.32
C ASP A 14 16.36 4.52 23.06
N SER A 15 15.44 3.68 23.57
CA SER A 15 15.77 2.40 24.21
C SER A 15 16.36 1.37 23.24
N LYS A 16 16.13 1.54 21.93
CA LYS A 16 16.59 0.63 20.88
C LYS A 16 17.93 1.01 20.27
N ILE A 17 18.44 2.21 20.53
CA ILE A 17 19.71 2.72 19.97
C ILE A 17 20.89 1.78 20.28
N GLN A 18 20.95 1.23 21.49
CA GLN A 18 22.01 0.30 21.87
C GLN A 18 22.00 -1.02 21.08
N ILE A 19 20.84 -1.41 20.54
CA ILE A 19 20.71 -2.58 19.66
C ILE A 19 21.16 -2.19 18.24
N LEU A 20 20.77 -1.01 17.76
CA LEU A 20 21.19 -0.50 16.44
C LEU A 20 22.71 -0.31 16.33
N ASN A 21 23.40 0.00 17.43
CA ASN A 21 24.87 0.09 17.44
C ASN A 21 25.58 -1.28 17.32
N LYS A 22 24.86 -2.40 17.41
CA LYS A 22 25.42 -3.77 17.38
C LYS A 22 25.17 -4.50 16.07
N ILE A 23 24.54 -3.85 15.09
CA ILE A 23 24.21 -4.46 13.80
C ILE A 23 25.02 -3.79 12.70
N ASP A 24 25.48 -4.59 11.76
CA ASP A 24 26.31 -4.12 10.64
C ASP A 24 25.46 -3.51 9.51
N ALA A 25 24.20 -3.90 9.39
CA ALA A 25 23.29 -3.42 8.37
C ALA A 25 21.82 -3.49 8.82
N ILE A 26 21.00 -2.61 8.24
CA ILE A 26 19.54 -2.64 8.30
C ILE A 26 19.03 -2.59 6.87
N ILE A 27 18.11 -3.49 6.53
CA ILE A 27 17.45 -3.52 5.23
C ILE A 27 15.99 -3.15 5.47
N PHE A 28 15.50 -2.18 4.70
CA PHE A 28 14.11 -1.75 4.74
C PHE A 28 13.45 -2.11 3.42
N ASP A 29 12.23 -2.62 3.52
CA ASP A 29 11.31 -2.61 2.39
C ASP A 29 10.83 -1.18 2.13
N CYS A 30 10.32 -0.90 0.94
CA CYS A 30 9.77 0.40 0.59
C CYS A 30 8.30 0.48 0.96
N ASP A 31 7.48 -0.35 0.33
CA ASP A 31 6.03 -0.22 0.36
C ASP A 31 5.47 -0.80 1.66
N GLY A 32 4.67 -0.02 2.39
CA GLY A 32 4.14 -0.42 3.69
C GLY A 32 5.17 -0.36 4.83
N VAL A 33 6.43 0.00 4.56
CA VAL A 33 7.49 0.20 5.58
C VAL A 33 8.01 1.63 5.58
N LEU A 34 8.61 2.09 4.48
CA LEU A 34 9.09 3.47 4.33
C LEU A 34 8.02 4.38 3.72
N ILE A 35 7.15 3.82 2.87
CA ILE A 35 6.12 4.54 2.12
C ILE A 35 4.75 4.05 2.57
N ASP A 36 3.88 4.99 2.93
CA ASP A 36 2.46 4.71 3.16
C ASP A 36 1.75 4.53 1.81
N ILE A 37 1.42 3.28 1.50
CA ILE A 37 0.76 2.89 0.25
C ILE A 37 -0.77 2.87 0.34
N THR A 38 -1.37 3.25 1.49
CA THR A 38 -2.82 3.15 1.75
C THR A 38 -3.69 3.84 0.69
N LYS A 39 -3.16 4.84 -0.03
CA LYS A 39 -3.88 5.58 -1.09
C LYS A 39 -3.21 5.47 -2.47
N SER A 40 -2.57 4.35 -2.75
CA SER A 40 -1.82 4.13 -4.01
C SER A 40 -2.46 3.05 -4.89
N TYR A 41 -1.94 1.83 -4.86
CA TYR A 41 -2.28 0.73 -5.78
C TYR A 41 -3.78 0.42 -5.83
N ASP A 42 -4.41 0.15 -4.69
CA ASP A 42 -5.84 -0.18 -4.65
C ASP A 42 -6.70 0.97 -5.17
N LEU A 43 -6.32 2.23 -4.87
CA LEU A 43 -7.03 3.40 -5.38
C LEU A 43 -6.88 3.52 -6.89
N ALA A 44 -5.70 3.23 -7.44
CA ALA A 44 -5.45 3.24 -8.87
C ALA A 44 -6.27 2.18 -9.60
N ILE A 45 -6.34 0.96 -9.05
CA ILE A 45 -7.21 -0.11 -9.56
C ILE A 45 -8.66 0.39 -9.58
N ILE A 46 -9.20 0.84 -8.43
CA ILE A 46 -10.61 1.28 -8.31
C ILE A 46 -10.92 2.35 -9.35
N GLN A 47 -10.09 3.39 -9.45
CA GLN A 47 -10.33 4.50 -10.36
C GLN A 47 -10.22 4.07 -11.82
N THR A 48 -9.25 3.22 -12.16
CA THR A 48 -9.03 2.79 -13.54
C THR A 48 -10.12 1.83 -14.00
N THR A 49 -10.46 0.82 -13.20
CA THR A 49 -11.55 -0.10 -13.51
C THR A 49 -12.87 0.64 -13.67
N GLN A 50 -13.19 1.57 -12.76
CA GLN A 50 -14.42 2.38 -12.87
C GLN A 50 -14.41 3.23 -14.14
N TYR A 51 -13.29 3.89 -14.44
CA TYR A 51 -13.14 4.68 -15.66
C TYR A 51 -13.36 3.83 -16.93
N VAL A 52 -12.78 2.64 -16.99
CA VAL A 52 -12.91 1.70 -18.13
C VAL A 52 -14.37 1.26 -18.29
N LEU A 53 -15.05 0.88 -17.19
CA LEU A 53 -16.45 0.45 -17.22
C LEU A 53 -17.38 1.54 -17.77
N GLU A 54 -17.25 2.76 -17.27
CA GLU A 54 -18.08 3.90 -17.69
C GLU A 54 -17.73 4.36 -19.12
N ASN A 55 -16.45 4.62 -19.39
CA ASN A 55 -16.05 5.37 -20.58
C ASN A 55 -15.78 4.48 -21.78
N LEU A 56 -15.25 3.27 -21.57
CA LEU A 56 -14.90 2.35 -22.65
C LEU A 56 -15.99 1.31 -22.88
N ALA A 57 -16.46 0.66 -21.81
CA ALA A 57 -17.49 -0.38 -21.90
C ALA A 57 -18.92 0.17 -21.96
N LYS A 58 -19.13 1.47 -21.64
CA LYS A 58 -20.46 2.13 -21.60
C LYS A 58 -21.42 1.47 -20.62
N ILE A 59 -20.89 1.04 -19.47
CA ILE A 59 -21.65 0.47 -18.36
C ILE A 59 -21.77 1.55 -17.29
N ASP A 60 -22.89 2.27 -17.31
CA ASP A 60 -23.13 3.42 -16.43
C ASP A 60 -23.67 3.03 -15.04
N SER A 61 -23.97 1.74 -14.84
CA SER A 61 -24.47 1.16 -13.58
C SER A 61 -23.62 -0.05 -13.19
N SER A 62 -22.30 0.16 -13.09
CA SER A 62 -21.38 -0.84 -12.57
C SER A 62 -21.55 -1.04 -11.07
N ILE A 63 -21.03 -2.16 -10.58
CA ILE A 63 -20.83 -2.34 -9.13
C ILE A 63 -19.70 -1.43 -8.66
N ASP A 64 -19.76 -0.99 -7.40
CA ASP A 64 -18.64 -0.28 -6.77
C ASP A 64 -17.47 -1.25 -6.59
N VAL A 65 -16.34 -0.94 -7.21
CA VAL A 65 -15.09 -1.67 -6.98
C VAL A 65 -14.56 -1.27 -5.60
N ASP A 66 -14.42 -2.25 -4.71
CA ASP A 66 -13.95 -2.03 -3.35
C ASP A 66 -12.74 -2.89 -2.99
N PHE A 67 -12.14 -2.63 -1.82
CA PHE A 67 -10.99 -3.37 -1.32
C PHE A 67 -11.24 -4.88 -1.21
N LYS A 68 -12.47 -5.32 -0.94
CA LYS A 68 -12.77 -6.76 -0.78
C LYS A 68 -12.69 -7.49 -2.11
N ILE A 69 -13.10 -6.83 -3.19
CA ILE A 69 -12.97 -7.39 -4.54
C ILE A 69 -11.48 -7.54 -4.88
N ILE A 70 -10.68 -6.49 -4.64
CA ILE A 70 -9.24 -6.49 -4.92
C ILE A 70 -8.52 -7.57 -4.12
N ASP A 71 -8.73 -7.61 -2.80
CA ASP A 71 -8.15 -8.61 -1.90
C ASP A 71 -8.57 -10.03 -2.30
N GLY A 72 -9.83 -10.21 -2.72
CA GLY A 72 -10.35 -11.45 -3.26
C GLY A 72 -9.53 -11.94 -4.46
N PHE A 73 -9.26 -11.09 -5.45
CA PHE A 73 -8.43 -11.44 -6.61
C PHE A 73 -6.98 -11.73 -6.22
N LYS A 74 -6.34 -10.85 -5.42
CA LYS A 74 -4.96 -11.03 -4.96
C LYS A 74 -4.78 -12.33 -4.18
N SER A 75 -5.77 -12.73 -3.37
CA SER A 75 -5.72 -13.96 -2.57
C SER A 75 -5.67 -15.25 -3.40
N THR A 76 -6.05 -15.21 -4.68
CA THR A 76 -5.97 -16.37 -5.59
C THR A 76 -4.54 -16.64 -6.08
N GLY A 77 -3.61 -15.71 -5.88
CA GLY A 77 -2.20 -15.80 -6.27
C GLY A 77 -1.90 -15.59 -7.76
N GLY A 78 -2.94 -15.47 -8.61
CA GLY A 78 -2.81 -15.23 -10.05
C GLY A 78 -2.79 -13.75 -10.46
N PHE A 79 -3.13 -12.83 -9.55
CA PHE A 79 -3.31 -11.40 -9.81
C PHE A 79 -2.38 -10.56 -8.94
N ASN A 80 -1.07 -10.77 -9.09
CA ASN A 80 -0.06 -10.03 -8.32
C ASN A 80 0.34 -8.70 -8.99
N ASP A 81 0.00 -8.52 -10.27
CA ASP A 81 0.20 -7.29 -11.01
C ASP A 81 -1.12 -6.50 -11.06
N GLU A 82 -1.06 -5.19 -10.77
CA GLU A 82 -2.23 -4.32 -10.75
C GLU A 82 -2.92 -4.22 -12.12
N VAL A 83 -2.18 -4.38 -13.23
CA VAL A 83 -2.75 -4.36 -14.59
C VAL A 83 -3.51 -5.64 -14.88
N ASP A 84 -3.02 -6.79 -14.44
CA ASP A 84 -3.74 -8.07 -14.58
C ASP A 84 -5.07 -8.06 -13.80
N LEU A 85 -5.13 -7.29 -12.71
CA LEU A 85 -6.31 -7.15 -11.86
C LEU A 85 -7.34 -6.12 -12.41
N THR A 86 -6.87 -5.10 -13.14
CA THR A 86 -7.67 -3.95 -13.61
C THR A 86 -8.51 -4.26 -14.85
#